data_AF-A0A2M9A8E8-F1
#
_entry.id   AF-A0A2M9A8E8-F1
#
_cell.length_a   1.000
_cell.length_b   1.000
_cell.length_c   1.000
_cell.angle_alpha   90.00
_cell.angle_beta   90.00
_cell.angle_gamma   90.00
#
_symmetry.space_group_name_H-M   'P 1'
#
loop_
_entity.id
_entity.type
_entity.pdbx_description
1 polymer ?
#
loop_
_entity_poly.entity_id
_entity_poly.type
_entity_poly.pdbx_seq_one_letter_code
_entity_poly.pdbx_strand_id
1 'polypeptide(L)'
;MQKSLSEAVFENLKELIKAKNAAHESMFKFHWKKLWPFSLIFPQVDFIRIERFMGEVKDQALAQKKFIENNLGQAFPNEKDFLNAVPAYIDALAVSCDKLAVIARFKQNILEKTQRRDVFGFNKLLTDYQNAQSDLVRAGAFVQVAWGSLMATKQNSEKTQTP
;
A
#
# COMPACT_ATOMS: atom_id res chain seq x y z
N MET A 1 26.04 -9.18 7.57
CA MET A 1 25.53 -7.85 7.98
C MET A 1 24.12 -8.03 8.50
N GLN A 2 23.87 -7.64 9.74
CA GLN A 2 22.52 -7.57 10.29
C GLN A 2 21.81 -6.40 9.59
N LYS A 3 20.65 -6.63 8.97
CA LYS A 3 19.88 -5.56 8.30
C LYS A 3 19.53 -4.48 9.31
N SER A 4 19.77 -3.23 8.94
CA SER A 4 19.38 -2.08 9.78
C SER A 4 17.85 -1.98 9.88
N LEU A 5 17.34 -1.35 10.95
CA LEU A 5 15.90 -1.20 11.15
C LEU A 5 15.24 -0.53 9.94
N SER A 6 15.90 0.49 9.38
CA SER A 6 15.40 1.21 8.20
C SER A 6 15.32 0.34 6.95
N GLU A 7 16.29 -0.55 6.73
CA GLU A 7 16.28 -1.48 5.58
C GLU A 7 15.16 -2.50 5.70
N ALA A 8 14.95 -3.06 6.89
CA ALA A 8 13.84 -3.97 7.14
C ALA A 8 12.50 -3.27 6.91
N VAL A 9 12.36 -2.04 7.41
CA VAL A 9 11.14 -1.23 7.22
C VAL A 9 10.91 -0.92 5.73
N PHE A 10 11.95 -0.48 5.02
CA PHE A 10 11.84 -0.10 3.61
C PHE A 10 11.45 -1.28 2.71
N GLU A 11 12.06 -2.45 2.89
CA GLU A 11 11.72 -3.64 2.11
C GLU A 11 10.29 -4.12 2.38
N ASN A 12 9.84 -4.10 3.63
CA ASN A 12 8.45 -4.44 3.97
C ASN A 12 7.46 -3.46 3.29
N LEU A 13 7.75 -2.15 3.30
CA LEU A 13 6.91 -1.15 2.62
C LEU A 13 6.82 -1.41 1.11
N LYS A 14 7.92 -1.83 0.48
CA LYS A 14 7.93 -2.20 -0.95
C LYS A 14 7.00 -3.38 -1.25
N GLU A 15 7.00 -4.39 -0.40
CA GLU A 15 6.11 -5.55 -0.60
C GLU A 15 4.64 -5.18 -0.36
N LEU A 16 4.35 -4.37 0.67
CA LEU A 16 2.99 -3.88 0.92
C LEU A 16 2.44 -3.03 -0.24
N ILE A 17 3.25 -2.12 -0.80
CA ILE A 17 2.81 -1.30 -1.94
C ILE A 17 2.64 -2.12 -3.22
N LYS A 18 3.50 -3.12 -3.46
CA LYS A 18 3.34 -4.07 -4.57
C LYS A 18 2.03 -4.84 -4.44
N ALA A 19 1.73 -5.36 -3.25
CA ALA A 19 0.49 -6.06 -2.95
C ALA A 19 -0.75 -5.20 -3.22
N LYS A 20 -0.77 -3.97 -2.69
CA LYS A 20 -1.86 -3.01 -2.92
C LYS A 20 -2.01 -2.66 -4.41
N ASN A 21 -0.91 -2.50 -5.14
CA ASN A 21 -0.95 -2.17 -6.56
C ASN A 21 -1.44 -3.35 -7.40
N ALA A 22 -1.04 -4.59 -7.09
CA ALA A 22 -1.57 -5.78 -7.75
C ALA A 22 -3.11 -5.89 -7.57
N ALA A 23 -3.61 -5.59 -6.37
CA ALA A 23 -5.05 -5.54 -6.12
C ALA A 23 -5.76 -4.44 -6.92
N HIS A 24 -5.17 -3.24 -7.00
CA HIS A 24 -5.66 -2.16 -7.84
C HIS A 24 -5.77 -2.59 -9.31
N GLU A 25 -4.70 -3.16 -9.87
CA GLU A 25 -4.69 -3.58 -11.27
C GLU A 25 -5.71 -4.69 -11.55
N SER A 26 -5.86 -5.62 -10.60
CA SER A 26 -6.88 -6.67 -10.67
C SER A 26 -8.31 -6.11 -10.70
N MET A 27 -8.56 -4.98 -10.01
CA MET A 27 -9.87 -4.33 -9.99
C MET A 27 -10.19 -3.45 -11.20
N PHE A 28 -9.18 -2.77 -11.77
CA PHE A 28 -9.38 -1.68 -12.74
C PHE A 28 -8.75 -1.93 -14.11
N LYS A 29 -7.64 -2.66 -14.21
CA LYS A 29 -6.94 -2.90 -15.48
C LYS A 29 -7.30 -4.26 -16.09
N PHE A 30 -7.62 -5.27 -15.29
CA PHE A 30 -8.00 -6.59 -15.79
C PHE A 30 -9.34 -6.53 -16.54
N HIS A 31 -9.25 -6.52 -17.87
CA HIS A 31 -10.39 -6.52 -18.77
C HIS A 31 -10.89 -7.96 -18.93
N TRP A 32 -11.85 -8.38 -18.10
CA TRP A 32 -12.55 -9.67 -18.20
C TRP A 32 -13.17 -9.94 -19.59
N LYS A 33 -13.32 -8.91 -20.44
CA LYS A 33 -13.78 -9.02 -21.83
C LYS A 33 -12.75 -9.61 -22.82
N LYS A 34 -11.52 -9.94 -22.41
CA LYS A 34 -10.44 -10.42 -23.30
C LYS A 34 -10.13 -11.92 -23.23
N LEU A 35 -10.94 -12.75 -22.58
CA LEU A 35 -10.71 -14.21 -22.51
C LEU A 35 -11.92 -15.02 -23.02
N TRP A 36 -11.67 -15.81 -24.07
CA TRP A 36 -12.53 -16.85 -24.63
C TRP A 36 -11.90 -18.22 -24.32
N PRO A 37 -12.63 -19.28 -23.91
CA PRO A 37 -14.07 -19.42 -23.74
C PRO A 37 -14.45 -19.49 -22.24
N PHE A 38 -14.29 -18.39 -21.49
CA PHE A 38 -14.72 -18.33 -20.08
C PHE A 38 -16.01 -17.52 -19.88
N SER A 39 -16.88 -17.48 -20.89
CA SER A 39 -18.16 -16.77 -20.81
C SER A 39 -19.26 -17.52 -20.03
N LEU A 40 -18.99 -18.65 -19.39
CA LEU A 40 -20.02 -19.36 -18.61
C LEU A 40 -19.58 -19.95 -17.25
N ILE A 41 -18.28 -20.11 -16.98
CA ILE A 41 -17.80 -20.71 -15.71
C ILE A 41 -16.53 -19.96 -15.25
N PHE A 42 -16.71 -18.73 -14.73
CA PHE A 42 -15.74 -17.90 -13.99
C PHE A 42 -14.55 -17.27 -14.78
N PRO A 43 -14.19 -16.00 -14.49
CA PRO A 43 -13.74 -15.58 -13.16
C PRO A 43 -14.60 -14.43 -12.62
N GLN A 44 -15.36 -14.68 -11.56
CA GLN A 44 -15.62 -13.59 -10.63
C GLN A 44 -14.24 -13.05 -10.25
N VAL A 45 -13.93 -11.80 -10.62
CA VAL A 45 -12.89 -11.05 -9.91
C VAL A 45 -13.30 -11.17 -8.45
N ASP A 46 -12.55 -11.94 -7.67
CA ASP A 46 -12.93 -12.35 -6.33
C ASP A 46 -12.85 -11.10 -5.43
N PHE A 47 -13.88 -10.25 -5.54
CA PHE A 47 -13.96 -8.98 -4.84
C PHE A 47 -13.94 -9.20 -3.33
N ILE A 48 -14.45 -10.36 -2.87
CA ILE A 48 -14.33 -10.82 -1.49
C ILE A 48 -12.85 -11.02 -1.12
N ARG A 49 -12.07 -11.71 -1.96
CA ARG A 49 -10.63 -11.86 -1.74
C ARG A 49 -9.89 -10.54 -1.79
N ILE A 50 -10.23 -9.63 -2.70
CA ILE A 50 -9.61 -8.30 -2.75
C ILE A 50 -9.93 -7.51 -1.48
N GLU A 51 -11.20 -7.51 -1.04
CA GLU A 51 -11.63 -6.86 0.19
C GLU A 51 -10.84 -7.41 1.40
N ARG A 52 -10.81 -8.73 1.56
CA ARG A 52 -10.08 -9.40 2.64
C ARG A 52 -8.58 -9.10 2.57
N PHE A 53 -7.99 -9.23 1.39
CA PHE A 53 -6.56 -9.01 1.19
C PHE A 53 -6.16 -7.55 1.47
N MET A 54 -7.01 -6.58 1.14
CA MET A 54 -6.77 -5.18 1.53
C MET A 54 -6.87 -4.95 3.04
N GLY A 55 -7.76 -5.69 3.73
CA GLY A 55 -7.76 -5.74 5.19
C GLY A 55 -6.43 -6.28 5.75
N GLU A 56 -5.94 -7.40 5.21
CA GLU A 56 -4.67 -8.01 5.63
C GLU A 56 -3.46 -7.08 5.38
N VAL A 57 -3.40 -6.44 4.20
CA VAL A 57 -2.33 -5.47 3.88
C VAL A 57 -2.38 -4.27 4.82
N LYS A 58 -3.58 -3.76 5.13
CA LYS A 58 -3.76 -2.67 6.10
C LYS A 58 -3.27 -3.08 7.49
N ASP A 59 -3.66 -4.26 7.97
CA ASP A 59 -3.28 -4.73 9.30
C ASP A 59 -1.76 -4.92 9.40
N GLN A 60 -1.13 -5.44 8.35
CA GLN A 60 0.33 -5.55 8.27
C GLN A 60 1.02 -4.17 8.24
N ALA A 61 0.48 -3.21 7.49
CA ALA A 61 0.99 -1.84 7.48
C ALA A 61 0.91 -1.20 8.88
N LEU A 62 -0.23 -1.31 9.55
CA LEU A 62 -0.41 -0.80 10.92
C LEU A 62 0.47 -1.53 11.95
N ALA A 63 0.69 -2.83 11.78
CA ALA A 63 1.66 -3.58 12.60
C ALA A 63 3.08 -3.06 12.40
N GLN A 64 3.44 -2.68 11.16
CA GLN A 64 4.74 -2.07 10.87
C GLN A 64 4.90 -0.70 11.55
N LYS A 65 3.84 0.13 11.61
CA LYS A 65 3.87 1.39 12.35
C LYS A 65 4.18 1.18 13.83
N LYS A 66 3.48 0.23 14.48
CA LYS A 66 3.75 -0.16 15.87
C LYS A 66 5.16 -0.71 16.06
N PHE A 67 5.65 -1.49 15.10
CA PHE A 67 7.01 -2.00 15.12
C PHE A 67 8.05 -0.86 15.10
N ILE A 68 7.84 0.18 14.28
CA ILE A 68 8.71 1.36 14.27
C ILE A 68 8.66 2.08 15.61
N GLU A 69 7.46 2.37 16.14
CA GLU A 69 7.27 3.06 17.43
C GLU A 69 8.01 2.35 18.56
N ASN A 70 7.92 1.01 18.63
CA ASN A 70 8.57 0.21 19.67
C ASN A 70 10.10 0.13 19.55
N ASN A 71 10.66 0.34 18.36
CA ASN A 71 12.10 0.18 18.10
C ASN A 71 12.82 1.50 17.81
N LEU A 72 12.10 2.63 17.73
CA LEU A 72 12.65 3.94 17.40
C LEU A 72 13.73 4.40 18.38
N GLY A 73 13.61 4.04 19.66
CA GLY A 73 14.60 4.34 20.69
C GLY A 73 15.95 3.64 20.50
N GLN A 74 15.97 2.53 19.75
CA GLN A 74 17.17 1.73 19.47
C GLN A 74 17.77 2.03 18.09
N ALA A 75 17.09 2.85 17.28
CA ALA A 75 17.54 3.22 15.94
C ALA A 75 18.76 4.15 15.98
N PHE A 76 19.65 4.02 14.99
CA PHE A 76 20.78 4.93 14.86
C PHE A 76 20.30 6.36 14.57
N PRO A 77 21.01 7.41 15.03
CA PRO A 77 20.59 8.80 14.83
C PRO A 77 20.32 9.16 13.37
N ASN A 78 21.12 8.64 12.44
CA ASN A 78 20.97 8.88 10.99
C ASN A 78 19.74 8.18 10.38
N GLU A 79 19.16 7.17 11.04
CA GLU A 79 17.96 6.46 10.60
C GLU A 79 16.66 7.14 11.01
N LYS A 80 16.71 7.98 12.06
CA LYS A 80 15.50 8.53 12.69
C LYS A 80 14.65 9.37 11.74
N ASP A 81 15.28 10.14 10.86
CA ASP A 81 14.55 10.98 9.90
C ASP A 81 13.71 10.13 8.94
N PHE A 82 14.26 9.01 8.45
CA PHE A 82 13.52 8.05 7.64
C PHE A 82 12.41 7.40 8.44
N LEU A 83 12.71 6.87 9.62
CA LEU A 83 11.74 6.17 10.46
C LEU A 83 10.59 7.08 10.92
N ASN A 84 10.84 8.38 11.12
CA ASN A 84 9.82 9.37 11.46
C ASN A 84 8.93 9.76 10.28
N ALA A 85 9.41 9.65 9.03
CA ALA A 85 8.62 9.93 7.84
C ALA A 85 7.65 8.79 7.47
N VAL A 86 7.96 7.55 7.86
CA VAL A 86 7.20 6.35 7.48
C VAL A 86 5.77 6.28 8.04
N PRO A 87 5.48 6.64 9.30
CA PRO A 87 4.12 6.53 9.87
C PRO A 87 3.03 7.23 9.04
N ALA A 88 3.30 8.43 8.52
CA ALA A 88 2.35 9.15 7.68
C ALA A 88 2.05 8.41 6.36
N TYR A 89 3.05 7.75 5.78
CA TYR A 89 2.88 6.93 4.59
C TYR A 89 2.08 5.65 4.88
N ILE A 90 2.33 5.02 6.03
CA ILE A 90 1.55 3.85 6.48
C ILE A 90 0.07 4.22 6.67
N ASP A 91 -0.22 5.36 7.31
CA ASP A 91 -1.60 5.81 7.51
C ASP A 91 -2.30 6.07 6.17
N ALA A 92 -1.61 6.73 5.22
CA ALA A 92 -2.13 6.93 3.87
C ALA A 92 -2.34 5.60 3.11
N LEU A 93 -1.46 4.61 3.31
CA LEU A 93 -1.58 3.28 2.71
C LEU A 93 -2.80 2.55 3.25
N ALA A 94 -3.00 2.57 4.57
CA ALA A 94 -4.17 1.98 5.23
C ALA A 94 -5.48 2.58 4.69
N VAL A 95 -5.56 3.91 4.55
CA VAL A 95 -6.73 4.59 3.96
C VAL A 95 -6.93 4.19 2.50
N SER A 96 -5.85 4.11 1.71
CA SER A 96 -5.94 3.67 0.31
C SER A 96 -6.46 2.23 0.19
N CYS A 97 -6.01 1.32 1.07
CA CYS A 97 -6.49 -0.06 1.16
C CYS A 97 -7.98 -0.11 1.54
N ASP A 98 -8.41 0.65 2.56
CA ASP A 98 -9.82 0.72 2.97
C ASP A 98 -10.72 1.18 1.82
N LYS A 99 -10.33 2.26 1.13
CA LYS A 99 -11.11 2.77 0.00
C LYS A 99 -11.16 1.78 -1.18
N LEU A 100 -10.07 1.05 -1.41
CA LEU A 100 -10.05 -0.02 -2.43
C LEU A 100 -10.97 -1.19 -2.04
N ALA A 101 -10.95 -1.59 -0.77
CA ALA A 101 -11.82 -2.65 -0.22
C ALA A 101 -13.31 -2.27 -0.32
N VAL A 102 -13.66 -1.00 -0.05
CA VAL A 102 -15.03 -0.50 -0.19
C VAL A 102 -15.53 -0.60 -1.64
N ILE A 103 -14.68 -0.27 -2.61
CA ILE A 103 -15.02 -0.42 -4.03
C ILE A 103 -15.20 -1.90 -4.39
N ALA A 104 -14.35 -2.79 -3.88
CA ALA A 104 -14.48 -4.24 -4.08
C ALA A 104 -15.83 -4.73 -3.53
N ARG A 105 -16.14 -4.40 -2.27
CA ARG A 105 -17.41 -4.73 -1.62
C ARG A 105 -18.62 -4.22 -2.39
N PHE A 106 -18.57 -2.98 -2.88
CA PHE A 106 -19.65 -2.42 -3.71
C PHE A 106 -19.89 -3.26 -4.98
N LYS A 107 -18.80 -3.65 -5.67
CA LYS A 107 -18.90 -4.51 -6.85
C LYS A 107 -19.45 -5.90 -6.49
N GLN A 108 -19.04 -6.47 -5.36
CA GLN A 108 -19.56 -7.75 -4.85
C GLN A 108 -21.06 -7.66 -4.56
N ASN A 109 -21.52 -6.62 -3.85
CA ASN A 109 -22.93 -6.44 -3.51
C ASN A 109 -23.83 -6.30 -4.74
N ILE A 110 -23.34 -5.69 -5.82
CA ILE A 110 -24.05 -5.64 -7.10
C ILE A 110 -24.16 -7.04 -7.72
N LEU A 111 -23.10 -7.85 -7.66
CA LEU A 111 -23.12 -9.23 -8.18
C LEU A 111 -24.10 -10.10 -7.40
N GLU A 112 -24.12 -9.97 -6.07
CA GLU A 112 -25.02 -10.70 -5.17
C GLU A 112 -26.45 -10.14 -5.15
N LYS A 113 -26.70 -9.03 -5.86
CA LYS A 113 -27.99 -8.33 -5.90
C LYS A 113 -28.47 -7.83 -4.53
N THR A 114 -27.58 -7.71 -3.56
CA THR A 114 -27.84 -7.12 -2.24
C THR A 114 -27.86 -5.60 -2.29
N GLN A 115 -27.29 -5.00 -3.35
CA GLN A 115 -27.32 -3.58 -3.62
C GLN A 115 -27.69 -3.29 -5.07
N ARG A 116 -28.49 -2.23 -5.30
CA ARG A 116 -28.80 -1.77 -6.67
C ARG A 116 -27.61 -1.03 -7.27
N ARG A 117 -27.50 -1.06 -8.60
CA ARG A 117 -26.53 -0.24 -9.32
C ARG A 117 -26.85 1.24 -9.09
N ASP A 118 -25.94 1.93 -8.43
CA ASP A 118 -25.99 3.38 -8.22
C ASP A 118 -24.73 4.00 -8.82
N VAL A 119 -24.88 4.68 -9.96
CA VAL A 119 -23.77 5.30 -10.69
C VAL A 119 -23.18 6.47 -9.92
N PHE A 120 -24.01 7.26 -9.25
CA PHE A 120 -23.55 8.42 -8.48
C PHE A 120 -22.81 7.97 -7.22
N GLY A 121 -23.39 7.01 -6.49
CA GLY A 121 -22.73 6.37 -5.36
C GLY A 121 -21.40 5.75 -5.75
N PHE A 122 -21.35 5.02 -6.86
CA PHE A 122 -20.10 4.42 -7.35
C PHE A 122 -19.05 5.46 -7.74
N ASN A 123 -19.43 6.52 -8.45
CA ASN A 123 -18.51 7.59 -8.83
C ASN A 123 -17.91 8.27 -7.60
N LYS A 124 -18.71 8.50 -6.53
CA LYS A 124 -18.19 9.02 -5.26
C LYS A 124 -17.13 8.10 -4.65
N LEU A 125 -17.37 6.79 -4.64
CA LEU A 125 -16.39 5.81 -4.14
C LEU A 125 -15.08 5.84 -4.95
N LEU A 126 -15.17 5.97 -6.28
CA LEU A 126 -14.00 6.10 -7.15
C LEU A 126 -13.21 7.38 -6.87
N THR A 127 -13.90 8.51 -6.70
CA THR A 127 -13.26 9.79 -6.35
C THR A 127 -12.58 9.74 -4.99
N ASP A 128 -13.25 9.19 -3.97
CA ASP A 128 -12.67 8.98 -2.64
C ASP A 128 -11.38 8.16 -2.70
N TYR A 129 -11.39 7.09 -3.50
CA TYR A 129 -10.21 6.25 -3.69
C TYR A 129 -9.09 6.97 -4.44
N GLN A 130 -9.41 7.73 -5.48
CA GLN A 130 -8.43 8.52 -6.24
C GLN A 130 -7.75 9.57 -5.35
N ASN A 131 -8.50 10.21 -4.46
CA ASN A 131 -7.96 11.14 -3.47
C ASN A 131 -7.01 10.41 -2.51
N ALA A 132 -7.44 9.27 -1.96
CA ALA A 132 -6.59 8.45 -1.08
C ALA A 132 -5.31 7.96 -1.80
N GLN A 133 -5.37 7.64 -3.09
CA GLN A 133 -4.18 7.32 -3.87
C GLN A 133 -3.24 8.52 -4.03
N SER A 134 -3.80 9.71 -4.26
CA SER A 134 -3.01 10.93 -4.41
C SER A 134 -2.29 11.29 -3.11
N ASP A 135 -2.97 11.13 -1.96
CA ASP A 135 -2.37 11.33 -0.65
C ASP A 135 -1.29 10.30 -0.34
N LEU A 136 -1.52 9.02 -0.71
CA LEU A 136 -0.51 7.96 -0.62
C LEU A 136 0.75 8.28 -1.42
N VAL A 137 0.59 8.76 -2.67
CA VAL A 137 1.72 9.17 -3.52
C VAL A 137 2.48 10.34 -2.90
N ARG A 138 1.76 11.34 -2.39
CA ARG A 138 2.37 12.50 -1.72
C ARG A 138 3.16 12.09 -0.47
N ALA A 139 2.58 11.25 0.38
CA ALA A 139 3.26 10.72 1.56
C ALA A 139 4.48 9.86 1.18
N GLY A 140 4.38 9.09 0.10
CA GLY A 140 5.47 8.26 -0.42
C GLY A 140 6.66 9.08 -0.91
N ALA A 141 6.43 10.27 -1.45
CA ALA A 141 7.50 11.17 -1.87
C ALA A 141 8.41 11.58 -0.68
N PHE A 142 7.82 11.89 0.48
CA PHE A 142 8.60 12.21 1.69
C PHE A 142 9.44 11.03 2.17
N VAL A 143 8.89 9.81 2.14
CA VAL A 143 9.63 8.59 2.48
C VAL A 143 10.78 8.33 1.52
N GLN A 144 10.56 8.56 0.21
CA GLN A 144 11.62 8.41 -0.81
C GLN A 144 12.76 9.41 -0.61
N VAL A 145 12.43 10.68 -0.30
CA VAL A 145 13.44 11.70 0.01
C VAL A 145 14.25 11.31 1.24
N ALA A 146 13.57 10.94 2.33
CA ALA A 146 14.24 10.55 3.58
C ALA A 146 15.12 9.29 3.40
N TRP A 147 14.66 8.31 2.62
CA TRP A 147 15.45 7.14 2.25
C TRP A 147 16.70 7.52 1.43
N GLY A 148 16.55 8.39 0.43
CA GLY A 148 17.66 8.89 -0.38
C GLY A 148 18.74 9.58 0.46
N SER A 149 18.34 10.42 1.41
CA SER A 149 19.25 11.08 2.36
C SER A 149 19.99 10.09 3.25
N LEU A 150 19.29 9.06 3.76
CA LEU A 150 19.91 7.99 4.55
C LEU A 150 20.97 7.23 3.74
N MET A 151 20.64 6.84 2.51
CA MET A 151 21.57 6.08 1.65
C MET A 151 22.79 6.91 1.25
N ALA A 152 22.62 8.21 0.97
CA ALA A 152 23.73 9.12 0.70
C ALA A 152 24.66 9.24 1.92
N THR A 153 24.09 9.33 3.12
CA THR A 153 24.86 9.38 4.38
C THR A 153 25.67 8.11 4.59
N LYS A 154 25.08 6.93 4.35
CA LYS A 154 25.77 5.63 4.43
C LYS A 154 26.95 5.54 3.45
N GLN A 155 26.75 5.92 2.19
CA GLN A 155 27.81 5.90 1.17
C GLN A 155 28.98 6.84 1.50
N ASN A 156 28.70 8.01 2.07
CA ASN A 156 29.74 8.94 2.49
C ASN A 156 30.55 8.38 3.66
N SER A 157 29.90 7.73 4.64
CA SER A 157 30.61 7.11 5.77
C SER A 157 31.55 5.97 5.35
N GLU A 158 31.18 5.18 4.34
CA GLU A 158 32.00 4.08 3.81
C GLU A 158 33.24 4.59 3.07
N LYS A 159 33.12 5.68 2.29
CA LYS A 159 34.25 6.28 1.56
C LYS A 159 35.33 6.86 2.49
N THR A 160 34.94 7.37 3.65
CA THR A 160 35.88 7.87 4.68
C THR A 160 36.58 6.77 5.47
N GLN A 161 36.18 5.50 5.35
CA GLN A 161 36.75 4.37 6.10
C GLN A 161 37.73 3.51 5.29
N THR A 162 37.91 3.78 3.99
CA THR A 162 38.95 3.16 3.15
C THR A 162 40.23 4.02 3.15
N PRO A 163 41.34 3.56 3.76
CA PRO A 163 42.67 4.18 3.61
C PRO A 163 43.27 3.97 2.22
#